data_AF-A0A942FM40-F1
#
_entry.id   AF-A0A942FM40-F1
#
_cell.length_a   1.000
_cell.length_b   1.000
_cell.length_c   1.000
_cell.angle_alpha   90.00
_cell.angle_beta   90.00
_cell.angle_gamma   90.00
#
_symmetry.space_group_name_H-M   'P 1'
#
loop_
_entity.id
_entity.type
_entity.pdbx_description
1 polymer ?
#
loop_
_entity_poly.entity_id
_entity_poly.type
_entity_poly.pdbx_seq_one_letter_code
_entity_poly.pdbx_strand_id
1 'polypeptide(L)'
;MSDRFNTIAGWTLFSGVVALGLSSLSAHYFQAGKVEHVAEEEGEGPKKDEVPIEALLASADMAKGEAAFKKCASCHTGDQGGADGLGPNLYGIMGKGMAGGGFAYSDALKAKGGKWDWASMNSWLTSPSAFVTGTKMSFAGISDPQERANLMVYLNSKGSNLPLPPVPEKKEGAAPEAAAVVGDAAEGQKSFAKCASCHTVTPGGAAGIGPNLAGIVGKGVAAGSFAYSDGLKGKGGTWDEATLNAWLESPSKFAPGNKMTFAGLTDAQERANIVEYLKTAK
;
A
#
# COMPACT_ATOMS: atom_id res chain seq x y z
N MET A 1 -65.36 -40.03 -13.05
CA MET A 1 -64.86 -38.67 -12.70
C MET A 1 -63.46 -38.71 -12.06
N SER A 2 -62.86 -39.90 -11.88
CA SER A 2 -61.57 -40.15 -11.20
C SER A 2 -60.34 -40.06 -12.12
N ASP A 3 -60.44 -40.42 -13.39
CA ASP A 3 -59.26 -40.49 -14.28
C ASP A 3 -58.72 -39.12 -14.69
N ARG A 4 -59.61 -38.12 -14.78
CA ARG A 4 -59.22 -36.74 -15.13
C ARG A 4 -58.39 -36.09 -14.03
N PHE A 5 -58.67 -36.41 -12.77
CA PHE A 5 -57.91 -35.86 -11.64
C PHE A 5 -56.49 -36.43 -11.60
N ASN A 6 -56.35 -37.75 -11.78
CA ASN A 6 -55.03 -38.39 -11.81
C ASN A 6 -54.21 -37.96 -13.04
N THR A 7 -54.88 -37.72 -14.16
CA THR A 7 -54.25 -37.14 -15.36
C THR A 7 -53.77 -35.72 -15.07
N ILE A 8 -54.62 -34.84 -14.55
CA ILE A 8 -54.25 -33.45 -14.24
C ILE A 8 -53.10 -33.39 -13.21
N ALA A 9 -53.15 -34.22 -12.16
CA ALA A 9 -52.08 -34.31 -11.16
C ALA A 9 -50.75 -34.83 -11.74
N GLY A 10 -50.80 -35.76 -12.70
CA GLY A 10 -49.61 -36.22 -13.43
C GLY A 10 -48.99 -35.11 -14.28
N TRP A 11 -49.80 -34.33 -14.99
CA TRP A 11 -49.32 -33.22 -15.83
C TRP A 11 -48.75 -32.05 -15.00
N THR A 12 -49.31 -31.76 -13.83
CA THR A 12 -48.76 -30.72 -12.94
C THR A 12 -47.42 -31.14 -12.35
N LEU A 13 -47.28 -32.39 -11.91
CA LEU A 13 -46.01 -32.93 -11.43
C LEU A 13 -44.95 -32.98 -12.53
N PHE A 14 -45.31 -33.45 -13.73
CA PHE A 14 -44.39 -33.49 -14.87
C PHE A 14 -43.91 -32.08 -15.26
N SER A 15 -44.81 -31.10 -15.29
CA SER A 15 -44.45 -29.70 -15.57
C SER A 15 -43.52 -29.12 -14.50
N GLY A 16 -43.71 -29.47 -13.22
CA GLY A 16 -42.82 -29.08 -12.13
C GLY A 16 -41.42 -29.69 -12.24
N VAL A 17 -41.32 -30.97 -12.61
CA VAL A 17 -40.03 -31.65 -12.82
C VAL A 17 -39.31 -31.08 -14.05
N VAL A 18 -40.02 -30.77 -15.12
CA VAL A 18 -39.46 -30.14 -16.32
C VAL A 18 -38.96 -28.74 -16.00
N ALA A 19 -39.70 -27.93 -15.25
CA ALA A 19 -39.27 -26.58 -14.84
C ALA A 19 -38.03 -26.61 -13.93
N LEU A 20 -37.99 -27.52 -12.95
CA LEU A 20 -36.82 -27.71 -12.08
C LEU A 20 -35.62 -28.25 -12.86
N GLY A 21 -35.84 -29.22 -13.77
CA GLY A 21 -34.81 -29.80 -14.62
C GLY A 21 -34.21 -28.77 -15.58
N LEU A 22 -35.04 -27.95 -16.23
CA LEU A 22 -34.59 -26.84 -17.08
C LEU A 22 -33.87 -25.75 -16.29
N SER A 23 -34.27 -25.48 -15.04
CA SER A 23 -33.57 -24.51 -14.18
C SER A 23 -32.20 -25.01 -13.74
N SER A 24 -32.07 -26.31 -13.43
CA SER A 24 -30.78 -26.94 -13.09
C SER A 24 -29.87 -27.08 -14.31
N LEU A 25 -30.41 -27.46 -15.47
CA LEU A 25 -29.67 -27.51 -16.73
C LEU A 25 -29.22 -26.11 -17.19
N SER A 26 -30.08 -25.09 -17.02
CA SER A 26 -29.73 -23.69 -17.28
C SER A 26 -28.59 -23.23 -16.37
N ALA A 27 -28.63 -23.56 -15.07
CA ALA A 27 -27.51 -23.28 -14.17
C ALA A 27 -26.21 -23.95 -14.64
N HIS A 28 -26.25 -25.21 -15.10
CA HIS A 28 -25.07 -25.90 -15.62
C HIS A 28 -24.57 -25.35 -16.96
N TYR A 29 -25.46 -24.93 -17.86
CA TYR A 29 -25.08 -24.37 -19.17
C TYR A 29 -24.58 -22.93 -19.08
N PHE A 30 -25.14 -22.10 -18.18
CA PHE A 30 -24.66 -20.74 -17.95
C PHE A 30 -23.39 -20.68 -17.07
N GLN A 31 -23.07 -21.74 -16.31
CA GLN A 31 -21.74 -21.90 -15.71
C GLN A 31 -20.66 -22.30 -16.75
N ALA A 32 -21.03 -22.97 -17.85
CA ALA A 32 -20.08 -23.49 -18.85
C ALA A 32 -19.52 -22.42 -19.82
N GLY A 33 -19.91 -21.16 -19.66
CA GLY A 33 -19.34 -20.01 -20.36
C GLY A 33 -18.33 -19.21 -19.53
N LYS A 34 -18.03 -19.62 -18.29
CA LYS A 34 -16.87 -19.10 -17.57
C LYS A 34 -15.68 -19.91 -18.05
N VAL A 35 -15.02 -19.41 -19.10
CA VAL A 35 -13.66 -19.80 -19.44
C VAL A 35 -12.90 -19.72 -18.12
N GLU A 36 -12.50 -20.89 -17.62
CA GLU A 36 -11.51 -21.00 -16.58
C GLU A 36 -10.26 -20.35 -17.16
N HIS A 37 -10.10 -19.05 -16.87
CA HIS A 37 -8.79 -18.55 -16.59
C HIS A 37 -8.26 -19.49 -15.52
N VAL A 38 -7.33 -20.35 -15.94
CA VAL A 38 -6.32 -20.90 -15.06
C VAL A 38 -5.71 -19.66 -14.41
N ALA A 39 -6.24 -19.35 -13.23
CA ALA A 39 -5.54 -18.51 -12.29
C ALA A 39 -4.30 -19.31 -11.96
N GLU A 40 -3.17 -18.88 -12.54
CA GLU A 40 -1.95 -18.86 -11.75
C GLU A 40 -2.35 -18.34 -10.36
N GLU A 41 -1.98 -19.09 -9.33
CA GLU A 41 -1.92 -18.56 -7.98
C GLU A 41 -0.96 -17.36 -7.98
N GLU A 42 -1.47 -16.19 -8.34
CA GLU A 42 -0.91 -14.93 -7.88
C GLU A 42 -1.38 -14.79 -6.44
N GLY A 43 -0.46 -15.08 -5.52
CA GLY A 43 -0.60 -14.73 -4.12
C GLY A 43 -1.07 -13.29 -4.00
N GLU A 44 -2.02 -13.07 -3.09
CA GLU A 44 -2.64 -11.79 -2.80
C GLU A 44 -1.55 -10.74 -2.49
N GLY A 45 -1.14 -10.02 -3.54
CA GLY A 45 -0.31 -8.85 -3.44
C GLY A 45 -1.08 -7.71 -2.79
N PRO A 46 -0.37 -6.71 -2.23
CA PRO A 46 -1.03 -5.57 -1.58
C PRO A 46 -1.95 -4.86 -2.58
N LYS A 47 -3.04 -4.26 -2.08
CA LYS A 47 -3.92 -3.41 -2.90
C LYS A 47 -3.06 -2.36 -3.62
N LYS A 48 -3.30 -2.17 -4.93
CA LYS A 48 -2.57 -1.20 -5.77
C LYS A 48 -2.48 0.21 -5.16
N ASP A 49 -3.46 0.61 -4.35
CA ASP A 49 -3.52 1.92 -3.70
C ASP A 49 -2.62 2.08 -2.46
N GLU A 50 -2.05 0.98 -1.93
CA GLU A 50 -1.18 1.00 -0.74
C GLU A 50 0.33 0.96 -1.07
N VAL A 51 0.70 0.77 -2.35
CA VAL A 51 2.11 0.68 -2.75
C VAL A 51 2.67 2.10 -2.95
N PRO A 52 3.77 2.47 -2.26
CA PRO A 52 4.41 3.77 -2.46
C PRO A 52 4.85 3.94 -3.92
N ILE A 53 4.63 5.12 -4.49
CA ILE A 53 4.88 5.40 -5.91
C ILE A 53 6.34 5.12 -6.29
N GLU A 54 7.28 5.29 -5.37
CA GLU A 54 8.70 5.00 -5.53
C GLU A 54 8.96 3.52 -5.81
N ALA A 55 8.20 2.60 -5.19
CA ALA A 55 8.30 1.18 -5.49
C ALA A 55 7.75 0.86 -6.88
N LEU A 56 6.66 1.51 -7.29
CA LEU A 56 6.05 1.33 -8.62
C LEU A 56 6.92 1.91 -9.74
N LEU A 57 7.70 2.95 -9.44
CA LEU A 57 8.67 3.55 -10.37
C LEU A 57 9.82 2.58 -10.70
N ALA A 58 10.24 1.75 -9.75
CA ALA A 58 11.31 0.77 -9.97
C ALA A 58 10.89 -0.40 -10.88
N SER A 59 9.60 -0.75 -10.88
CA SER A 59 9.02 -1.79 -11.73
C SER A 59 8.27 -1.23 -12.95
N ALA A 60 8.46 0.05 -13.27
CA ALA A 60 7.73 0.73 -14.33
C ALA A 60 8.03 0.15 -15.72
N ASP A 61 6.98 0.05 -16.53
CA ASP A 61 7.04 -0.46 -17.90
C ASP A 61 7.01 0.69 -18.91
N MET A 62 8.09 0.82 -19.67
CA MET A 62 8.29 1.86 -20.66
C MET A 62 7.27 1.83 -21.81
N ALA A 63 6.91 0.65 -22.30
CA ALA A 63 5.98 0.50 -23.40
C ALA A 63 4.54 0.85 -22.95
N LYS A 64 4.19 0.47 -21.72
CA LYS A 64 2.91 0.90 -21.11
C LYS A 64 2.89 2.40 -20.84
N GLY A 65 4.02 2.99 -20.48
CA GLY A 65 4.16 4.43 -20.30
C GLY A 65 3.93 5.21 -21.60
N GLU A 66 4.52 4.76 -22.70
CA GLU A 66 4.28 5.32 -24.03
C GLU A 66 2.80 5.17 -24.44
N ALA A 67 2.19 4.01 -24.17
CA ALA A 67 0.77 3.80 -24.43
C ALA A 67 -0.12 4.74 -23.60
N ALA A 68 0.23 4.99 -22.33
CA ALA A 68 -0.46 5.95 -21.49
C ALA A 68 -0.34 7.39 -22.01
N PHE A 69 0.83 7.76 -22.59
CA PHE A 69 1.06 9.09 -23.17
C PHE A 69 0.12 9.42 -24.33
N LYS A 70 -0.49 8.42 -24.99
CA LYS A 70 -1.51 8.65 -26.03
C LYS A 70 -2.70 9.48 -25.51
N LYS A 71 -3.00 9.43 -24.21
CA LYS A 71 -4.02 10.28 -23.56
C LYS A 71 -3.63 11.76 -23.52
N CYS A 72 -2.34 12.06 -23.61
CA CYS A 72 -1.77 13.40 -23.54
C CYS A 72 -1.45 13.98 -24.93
N ALA A 73 -1.19 13.10 -25.90
CA ALA A 73 -0.68 13.44 -27.23
C ALA A 73 -1.60 14.35 -28.06
N SER A 74 -2.91 14.39 -27.77
CA SER A 74 -3.85 15.30 -28.44
C SER A 74 -3.62 16.77 -28.06
N CYS A 75 -3.01 17.03 -26.90
CA CYS A 75 -2.81 18.37 -26.38
C CYS A 75 -1.32 18.74 -26.27
N HIS A 76 -0.46 17.75 -26.01
CA HIS A 76 0.96 17.94 -25.72
C HIS A 76 1.84 17.22 -26.74
N THR A 77 2.91 17.88 -27.15
CA THR A 77 4.00 17.25 -27.90
C THR A 77 5.05 16.69 -26.93
N GLY A 78 5.77 15.63 -27.32
CA GLY A 78 6.75 14.95 -26.47
C GLY A 78 8.17 14.90 -27.03
N ASP A 79 8.38 15.40 -28.24
CA ASP A 79 9.66 15.32 -28.94
C ASP A 79 10.52 16.57 -28.71
N GLN A 80 11.84 16.39 -28.84
CA GLN A 80 12.81 17.45 -28.64
C GLN A 80 12.55 18.59 -29.62
N GLY A 81 12.32 19.79 -29.09
CA GLY A 81 12.01 20.96 -29.91
C GLY A 81 10.62 20.94 -30.56
N GLY A 82 9.73 20.04 -30.12
CA GLY A 82 8.33 20.05 -30.54
C GLY A 82 7.64 21.36 -30.13
N ALA A 83 6.70 21.82 -30.97
CA ALA A 83 5.95 23.03 -30.71
C ALA A 83 4.95 22.86 -29.55
N ASP A 84 4.64 23.97 -28.88
CA ASP A 84 3.49 24.03 -27.98
C ASP A 84 2.18 23.93 -28.77
N GLY A 85 1.17 23.29 -28.18
CA GLY A 85 -0.17 23.14 -28.75
C GLY A 85 -1.24 23.65 -27.79
N LEU A 86 -2.28 22.84 -27.57
CA LEU A 86 -3.27 23.11 -26.51
C LEU A 86 -2.63 23.08 -25.12
N GLY A 87 -1.57 22.29 -24.97
CA GLY A 87 -0.67 22.31 -23.83
C GLY A 87 0.79 22.51 -24.28
N PRO A 88 1.71 22.78 -23.34
CA PRO A 88 3.13 22.93 -23.64
C PRO A 88 3.76 21.62 -24.12
N ASN A 89 4.89 21.72 -24.81
CA ASN A 89 5.78 20.60 -25.06
C ASN A 89 6.30 19.99 -23.74
N LEU A 90 6.31 18.66 -23.66
CA LEU A 90 6.68 17.89 -22.47
C LEU A 90 8.07 17.25 -22.56
N TYR A 91 8.84 17.52 -23.62
CA TYR A 91 10.20 17.00 -23.73
C TYR A 91 11.09 17.55 -22.61
N GLY A 92 11.76 16.64 -21.90
CA GLY A 92 12.61 16.98 -20.76
C GLY A 92 11.86 17.65 -19.60
N ILE A 93 10.56 17.40 -19.43
CA ILE A 93 9.74 18.12 -18.43
C ILE A 93 10.04 17.72 -16.97
N MET A 94 10.36 16.46 -16.70
CA MET A 94 10.71 16.01 -15.34
C MET A 94 11.95 16.76 -14.83
N GLY A 95 11.88 17.24 -13.59
CA GLY A 95 12.87 18.07 -12.92
C GLY A 95 12.81 19.57 -13.24
N LYS A 96 12.10 19.98 -14.31
CA LYS A 96 11.98 21.41 -14.69
C LYS A 96 11.02 22.17 -13.79
N GLY A 97 11.15 23.49 -13.80
CA GLY A 97 10.21 24.38 -13.11
C GLY A 97 8.80 24.29 -13.69
N MET A 98 7.79 24.32 -12.82
CA MET A 98 6.39 24.45 -13.24
C MET A 98 6.16 25.79 -13.93
N ALA A 99 5.30 25.78 -14.96
CA ALA A 99 4.99 26.97 -15.75
C ALA A 99 6.21 27.70 -16.34
N GLY A 100 7.27 26.96 -16.69
CA GLY A 100 8.47 27.52 -17.32
C GLY A 100 8.36 27.65 -18.85
N GLY A 101 9.16 28.54 -19.45
CA GLY A 101 9.19 28.74 -20.90
C GLY A 101 8.19 29.78 -21.41
N GLY A 102 7.82 29.70 -22.69
CA GLY A 102 7.00 30.71 -23.39
C GLY A 102 5.50 30.41 -23.45
N PHE A 103 5.03 29.30 -22.87
CA PHE A 103 3.63 28.89 -22.96
C PHE A 103 2.69 29.72 -22.06
N ALA A 104 1.44 29.91 -22.49
CA ALA A 104 0.43 30.69 -21.78
C ALA A 104 -0.28 29.89 -20.66
N TYR A 105 0.44 29.59 -19.58
CA TYR A 105 -0.07 28.85 -18.43
C TYR A 105 -1.26 29.53 -17.71
N SER A 106 -1.95 28.80 -16.82
CA SER A 106 -2.92 29.40 -15.91
C SER A 106 -2.22 30.24 -14.84
N ASP A 107 -2.89 31.27 -14.33
CA ASP A 107 -2.35 32.08 -13.23
C ASP A 107 -2.16 31.23 -11.97
N ALA A 108 -3.06 30.28 -11.73
CA ALA A 108 -2.94 29.34 -10.62
C ALA A 108 -1.67 28.47 -10.69
N LEU A 109 -1.30 27.95 -11.87
CA LEU A 109 -0.10 27.11 -11.99
C LEU A 109 1.17 27.94 -11.85
N LYS A 110 1.19 29.15 -12.42
CA LYS A 110 2.30 30.10 -12.23
C LYS A 110 2.49 30.45 -10.74
N ALA A 111 1.39 30.68 -10.02
CA ALA A 111 1.43 31.02 -8.59
C ALA A 111 1.89 29.85 -7.70
N LYS A 112 1.52 28.61 -8.03
CA LYS A 112 1.97 27.43 -7.28
C LYS A 112 3.50 27.26 -7.37
N GLY A 113 4.08 27.46 -8.55
CA GLY A 113 5.51 27.30 -8.78
C GLY A 113 6.03 25.90 -8.42
N GLY A 114 7.34 25.80 -8.19
CA GLY A 114 8.00 24.53 -7.86
C GLY A 114 8.59 23.82 -9.07
N LYS A 115 8.94 22.54 -8.91
CA LYS A 115 9.54 21.69 -9.95
C LYS A 115 8.69 20.45 -10.19
N TRP A 116 8.74 19.90 -11.40
CA TRP A 116 8.13 18.62 -11.76
C TRP A 116 9.01 17.44 -11.30
N ASP A 117 9.11 17.23 -10.00
CA ASP A 117 9.70 16.00 -9.46
C ASP A 117 8.71 14.81 -9.49
N TRP A 118 9.16 13.64 -9.06
CA TRP A 118 8.33 12.42 -9.06
C TRP A 118 7.06 12.55 -8.22
N ALA A 119 7.13 13.20 -7.07
CA ALA A 119 5.99 13.34 -6.16
C ALA A 119 4.95 14.32 -6.73
N SER A 120 5.40 15.50 -7.14
CA SER A 120 4.53 16.54 -7.73
C SER A 120 3.93 16.10 -9.06
N MET A 121 4.68 15.41 -9.92
CA MET A 121 4.13 14.84 -11.16
C MET A 121 3.10 13.74 -10.87
N ASN A 122 3.36 12.87 -9.89
CA ASN A 122 2.38 11.86 -9.47
C ASN A 122 1.07 12.52 -9.00
N SER A 123 1.15 13.52 -8.12
CA SER A 123 -0.04 14.25 -7.64
C SER A 123 -0.77 14.98 -8.78
N TRP A 124 -0.04 15.59 -9.70
CA TRP A 124 -0.62 16.24 -10.88
C TRP A 124 -1.37 15.25 -11.77
N LEU A 125 -0.76 14.11 -12.08
CA LEU A 125 -1.36 13.09 -12.91
C LEU A 125 -2.55 12.40 -12.24
N THR A 126 -2.60 12.35 -10.91
CA THR A 126 -3.79 11.86 -10.18
C THR A 126 -4.99 12.77 -10.40
N SER A 127 -4.81 14.09 -10.27
CA SER A 127 -5.87 15.07 -10.54
C SER A 127 -5.29 16.48 -10.67
N PRO A 128 -5.17 17.02 -11.91
CA PRO A 128 -4.61 18.35 -12.12
C PRO A 128 -5.40 19.45 -11.43
N SER A 129 -6.73 19.36 -11.47
CA SER A 129 -7.63 20.35 -10.87
C SER A 129 -7.61 20.33 -9.34
N ALA A 130 -7.36 19.18 -8.71
CA ALA A 130 -7.14 19.10 -7.27
C ALA A 130 -5.73 19.55 -6.87
N PHE A 131 -4.72 19.28 -7.70
CA PHE A 131 -3.34 19.71 -7.43
C PHE A 131 -3.17 21.23 -7.56
N VAL A 132 -3.79 21.84 -8.57
CA VAL A 132 -3.84 23.29 -8.80
C VAL A 132 -5.27 23.68 -9.14
N THR A 133 -5.99 24.17 -8.14
CA THR A 133 -7.33 24.75 -8.33
C THR A 133 -7.26 25.90 -9.34
N GLY A 134 -8.07 25.83 -10.40
CA GLY A 134 -8.05 26.83 -11.48
C GLY A 134 -6.98 26.59 -12.55
N THR A 135 -6.40 25.38 -12.63
CA THR A 135 -5.59 24.99 -13.79
C THR A 135 -6.40 24.98 -15.09
N LYS A 136 -5.75 25.36 -16.20
CA LYS A 136 -6.32 25.26 -17.56
C LYS A 136 -6.32 23.82 -18.08
N MET A 137 -5.59 22.90 -17.46
CA MET A 137 -5.54 21.49 -17.86
C MET A 137 -6.79 20.76 -17.37
N SER A 138 -7.78 20.57 -18.24
CA SER A 138 -9.07 19.91 -17.94
C SER A 138 -9.02 18.38 -17.95
N PHE A 139 -7.84 17.80 -17.69
CA PHE A 139 -7.67 16.36 -17.67
C PHE A 139 -8.23 15.77 -16.37
N ALA A 140 -8.98 14.66 -16.46
CA ALA A 140 -9.63 14.03 -15.31
C ALA A 140 -8.63 13.40 -14.33
N GLY A 141 -7.43 13.06 -14.80
CA GLY A 141 -6.43 12.34 -14.03
C GLY A 141 -6.36 10.84 -14.39
N ILE A 142 -5.34 10.16 -13.86
CA ILE A 142 -5.10 8.73 -13.99
C ILE A 142 -5.19 8.16 -12.57
N SER A 143 -6.20 7.33 -12.29
CA SER A 143 -6.40 6.75 -10.96
C SER A 143 -5.43 5.60 -10.65
N ASP A 144 -5.05 4.79 -11.64
CA ASP A 144 -4.11 3.68 -11.42
C ASP A 144 -2.68 4.21 -11.13
N PRO A 145 -2.13 3.95 -9.93
CA PRO A 145 -0.80 4.42 -9.56
C PRO A 145 0.32 3.77 -10.39
N GLN A 146 0.17 2.52 -10.84
CA GLN A 146 1.17 1.87 -11.70
C GLN A 146 1.15 2.49 -13.11
N GLU A 147 -0.03 2.86 -13.61
CA GLU A 147 -0.12 3.57 -14.89
C GLU A 147 0.56 4.94 -14.83
N ARG A 148 0.36 5.69 -13.73
CA ARG A 148 1.09 6.95 -13.49
C ARG A 148 2.60 6.72 -13.43
N ALA A 149 3.07 5.70 -12.71
CA ALA A 149 4.49 5.37 -12.63
C ALA A 149 5.10 5.10 -14.02
N ASN A 150 4.43 4.27 -14.83
CA ASN A 150 4.84 3.97 -16.20
C ASN A 150 4.95 5.25 -17.05
N LEU A 151 3.93 6.12 -16.98
CA LEU A 151 3.92 7.39 -17.72
C LEU A 151 5.05 8.33 -17.28
N MET A 152 5.30 8.45 -15.98
CA MET A 152 6.37 9.32 -15.46
C MET A 152 7.76 8.84 -15.88
N VAL A 153 8.03 7.53 -15.87
CA VAL A 153 9.31 6.98 -16.33
C VAL A 153 9.47 7.17 -17.85
N TYR A 154 8.38 7.00 -18.62
CA TYR A 154 8.38 7.34 -20.04
C TYR A 154 8.71 8.81 -20.28
N LEU A 155 8.04 9.75 -19.60
CA LEU A 155 8.33 11.19 -19.70
C LEU A 155 9.78 11.50 -19.31
N ASN A 156 10.30 10.83 -18.28
CA ASN A 156 11.68 11.01 -17.84
C ASN A 156 12.70 10.59 -18.91
N SER A 157 12.40 9.52 -19.66
CA SER A 157 13.24 9.02 -20.77
C SER A 157 13.31 9.97 -21.95
N LYS A 158 12.32 10.87 -22.11
CA LYS A 158 12.27 11.88 -23.18
C LYS A 158 13.16 13.09 -22.87
N GLY A 159 14.35 12.86 -22.30
CA GLY A 159 15.41 13.86 -22.15
C GLY A 159 15.54 14.52 -20.78
N SER A 160 14.76 14.11 -19.76
CA SER A 160 14.87 14.68 -18.41
C SER A 160 15.99 14.05 -17.60
N ASN A 161 16.16 12.73 -17.69
CA ASN A 161 17.17 11.96 -16.96
C ASN A 161 17.20 12.26 -15.44
N LEU A 162 16.04 12.58 -14.85
CA LEU A 162 15.90 12.75 -13.41
C LEU A 162 16.19 11.40 -12.75
N PRO A 163 17.10 11.32 -11.76
CA PRO A 163 17.35 10.07 -11.06
C PRO A 163 16.06 9.55 -10.44
N LEU A 164 15.81 8.24 -10.57
CA LEU A 164 14.72 7.60 -9.84
C LEU A 164 14.95 7.82 -8.34
N PRO A 165 13.89 8.12 -7.57
CA PRO A 165 14.04 8.20 -6.13
C PRO A 165 14.45 6.82 -5.63
N PRO A 166 15.26 6.72 -4.56
CA PRO A 166 15.46 5.43 -3.94
C PRO A 166 14.08 4.89 -3.59
N VAL A 167 13.80 3.64 -3.98
CA VAL A 167 12.67 2.92 -3.39
C VAL A 167 12.91 3.05 -1.89
N PRO A 168 11.99 3.66 -1.12
CA PRO A 168 12.14 3.65 0.32
C PRO A 168 12.30 2.18 0.64
N GLU A 169 13.45 1.80 1.21
CA GLU A 169 13.65 0.45 1.72
C GLU A 169 12.34 0.09 2.39
N LYS A 170 11.69 -0.98 1.91
CA LYS A 170 10.36 -1.38 2.35
C LYS A 170 10.34 -1.21 3.86
N LYS A 171 9.79 -0.10 4.35
CA LYS A 171 9.57 0.11 5.77
C LYS A 171 8.47 -0.88 6.02
N GLU A 172 8.87 -2.07 6.42
CA GLU A 172 8.00 -3.14 6.83
C GLU A 172 7.26 -2.61 8.06
N GLY A 173 6.14 -1.92 7.81
CA GLY A 173 5.41 -1.14 8.80
C GLY A 173 5.19 0.33 8.43
N ALA A 174 4.56 0.61 7.29
CA ALA A 174 3.69 1.77 7.16
C ALA A 174 2.31 1.26 6.74
N ALA A 175 1.62 0.63 7.70
CA ALA A 175 0.17 0.54 7.65
C ALA A 175 -0.39 1.98 7.71
N PRO A 176 -1.57 2.26 7.12
CA PRO A 176 -2.23 3.54 7.33
C PRO A 176 -2.30 3.80 8.83
N GLU A 177 -2.04 5.04 9.22
CA GLU A 177 -2.14 5.54 10.59
C GLU A 177 -3.46 5.05 11.19
N ALA A 178 -3.39 3.91 11.88
CA ALA A 178 -4.51 3.36 12.61
C ALA A 178 -4.77 4.40 13.69
N ALA A 179 -6.00 4.93 13.73
CA ALA A 179 -6.48 5.77 14.80
C ALA A 179 -5.87 5.28 16.12
N ALA A 180 -5.05 6.12 16.76
CA ALA A 180 -4.23 5.73 17.88
C ALA A 180 -5.09 5.01 18.92
N VAL A 181 -4.90 3.69 19.03
CA VAL A 181 -5.55 2.90 20.06
C VAL A 181 -4.90 3.35 21.37
N VAL A 182 -5.63 4.11 22.16
CA VAL A 182 -5.12 4.64 23.43
C VAL A 182 -4.92 3.47 24.38
N GLY A 183 -3.66 3.20 24.75
CA GLY A 183 -3.31 2.14 25.68
C GLY A 183 -3.58 2.53 27.14
N ASP A 184 -3.85 1.54 27.98
CA ASP A 184 -3.93 1.66 29.43
C ASP A 184 -2.72 0.96 30.08
N ALA A 185 -1.90 1.70 30.83
CA ALA A 185 -0.68 1.17 31.46
C ALA A 185 -0.97 0.11 32.54
N ALA A 186 -2.09 0.21 33.26
CA ALA A 186 -2.46 -0.73 34.31
C ALA A 186 -2.91 -2.08 33.70
N GLU A 187 -3.67 -2.05 32.62
CA GLU A 187 -3.98 -3.26 31.83
C GLU A 187 -2.75 -3.81 31.12
N GLY A 188 -1.84 -2.93 30.71
CA GLY A 188 -0.55 -3.29 30.13
C GLY A 188 0.33 -4.07 31.10
N GLN A 189 0.40 -3.63 32.36
CA GLN A 189 1.14 -4.32 33.41
C GLN A 189 0.61 -5.75 33.64
N LYS A 190 -0.71 -5.94 33.61
CA LYS A 190 -1.32 -7.28 33.72
C LYS A 190 -0.94 -8.15 32.52
N SER A 191 -1.03 -7.59 31.32
CA SER A 191 -0.73 -8.29 30.06
C SER A 191 0.77 -8.63 29.95
N PHE A 192 1.64 -7.80 30.53
CA PHE A 192 3.08 -8.03 30.60
C PHE A 192 3.47 -9.29 31.39
N ALA A 193 2.57 -9.89 32.17
CA ALA A 193 2.81 -11.19 32.81
C ALA A 193 3.21 -12.28 31.80
N LYS A 194 2.76 -12.18 30.54
CA LYS A 194 3.15 -13.06 29.42
C LYS A 194 4.64 -12.93 29.03
N CYS A 195 5.26 -11.78 29.35
CA CYS A 195 6.64 -11.44 29.02
C CYS A 195 7.59 -11.59 30.22
N ALA A 196 7.05 -11.50 31.44
CA ALA A 196 7.81 -11.44 32.69
C ALA A 196 8.64 -12.70 33.00
N SER A 197 8.33 -13.84 32.38
CA SER A 197 9.13 -15.07 32.51
C SER A 197 10.50 -14.96 31.82
N CYS A 198 10.62 -14.09 30.82
CA CYS A 198 11.84 -13.93 30.03
C CYS A 198 12.48 -12.54 30.21
N HIS A 199 11.67 -11.51 30.48
CA HIS A 199 12.10 -10.12 30.53
C HIS A 199 11.92 -9.49 31.90
N THR A 200 12.88 -8.66 32.29
CA THR A 200 12.78 -7.76 33.44
C THR A 200 12.44 -6.35 32.97
N VAL A 201 11.79 -5.56 33.82
CA VAL A 201 11.43 -4.14 33.56
C VAL A 201 11.90 -3.20 34.68
N THR A 202 12.65 -3.73 35.64
CA THR A 202 13.23 -2.94 36.72
C THR A 202 14.50 -2.24 36.20
N PRO A 203 14.65 -0.92 36.40
CA PRO A 203 15.86 -0.19 36.00
C PRO A 203 17.12 -0.82 36.57
N GLY A 204 18.10 -1.13 35.72
CA GLY A 204 19.35 -1.80 36.12
C GLY A 204 19.20 -3.28 36.49
N GLY A 205 18.00 -3.87 36.35
CA GLY A 205 17.78 -5.30 36.54
C GLY A 205 18.58 -6.18 35.56
N ALA A 206 18.84 -7.42 35.96
CA ALA A 206 19.59 -8.37 35.12
C ALA A 206 18.80 -8.75 33.86
N ALA A 207 19.54 -9.01 32.77
CA ALA A 207 19.01 -9.73 31.62
C ALA A 207 18.95 -11.23 31.92
N GLY A 208 17.94 -11.92 31.37
CA GLY A 208 17.74 -13.36 31.53
C GLY A 208 17.65 -14.04 30.16
N ILE A 209 16.57 -14.81 29.95
CA ILE A 209 16.24 -15.39 28.63
C ILE A 209 16.10 -14.27 27.59
N GLY A 210 15.51 -13.14 27.99
CA GLY A 210 15.45 -11.91 27.21
C GLY A 210 16.22 -10.74 27.88
N PRO A 211 16.45 -9.65 27.15
CA PRO A 211 17.01 -8.42 27.70
C PRO A 211 16.10 -7.78 28.74
N ASN A 212 16.68 -6.91 29.57
CA ASN A 212 15.92 -5.96 30.39
C ASN A 212 15.26 -4.90 29.47
N LEU A 213 13.98 -4.63 29.70
CA LEU A 213 13.14 -3.72 28.92
C LEU A 213 12.90 -2.36 29.61
N ALA A 214 13.50 -2.12 30.77
CA ALA A 214 13.46 -0.82 31.43
C ALA A 214 14.07 0.27 30.53
N GLY A 215 13.29 1.32 30.28
CA GLY A 215 13.67 2.44 29.44
C GLY A 215 13.83 2.09 27.96
N ILE A 216 13.22 0.99 27.49
CA ILE A 216 13.40 0.50 26.11
C ILE A 216 12.77 1.43 25.07
N VAL A 217 11.68 2.11 25.42
CA VAL A 217 10.97 3.02 24.50
C VAL A 217 11.90 4.17 24.09
N GLY A 218 12.09 4.33 22.78
CA GLY A 218 13.01 5.29 22.17
C GLY A 218 14.48 4.84 22.09
N LYS A 219 14.84 3.67 22.62
CA LYS A 219 16.19 3.10 22.45
C LYS A 219 16.34 2.44 21.08
N GLY A 220 17.59 2.29 20.64
CA GLY A 220 17.89 1.55 19.41
C GLY A 220 17.45 0.10 19.50
N VAL A 221 16.94 -0.44 18.39
CA VAL A 221 16.66 -1.88 18.27
C VAL A 221 17.97 -2.65 18.44
N ALA A 222 17.94 -3.70 19.25
CA ALA A 222 19.12 -4.50 19.61
C ALA A 222 20.29 -3.68 20.19
N ALA A 223 20.01 -2.56 20.87
CA ALA A 223 21.04 -1.77 21.54
C ALA A 223 21.48 -2.37 22.89
N GLY A 224 22.73 -2.12 23.28
CA GLY A 224 23.30 -2.56 24.55
C GLY A 224 24.12 -3.85 24.43
N SER A 225 24.34 -4.52 25.56
CA SER A 225 25.27 -5.65 25.69
C SER A 225 24.61 -7.04 25.61
N PHE A 226 23.29 -7.11 25.44
CA PHE A 226 22.59 -8.40 25.32
C PHE A 226 22.93 -9.12 24.01
N ALA A 227 22.99 -10.45 24.04
CA ALA A 227 23.36 -11.29 22.89
C ALA A 227 22.21 -11.47 21.88
N TYR A 228 21.81 -10.38 21.23
CA TYR A 228 20.73 -10.36 20.24
C TYR A 228 20.98 -11.29 19.04
N SER A 229 19.90 -11.75 18.41
CA SER A 229 19.92 -12.46 17.12
C SER A 229 20.36 -11.57 15.97
N ASP A 230 20.96 -12.15 14.93
CA ASP A 230 21.34 -11.42 13.71
C ASP A 230 20.13 -10.81 13.00
N GLY A 231 18.99 -11.52 12.97
CA GLY A 231 17.74 -11.00 12.40
C GLY A 231 17.27 -9.70 13.07
N LEU A 232 17.36 -9.61 14.40
CA LEU A 232 16.98 -8.40 15.13
C LEU A 232 18.03 -7.28 15.01
N LYS A 233 19.33 -7.63 15.01
CA LYS A 233 20.42 -6.66 14.78
C LYS A 233 20.32 -6.00 13.39
N GLY A 234 19.88 -6.75 12.39
CA GLY A 234 19.71 -6.27 11.01
C GLY A 234 18.53 -5.31 10.79
N LYS A 235 17.58 -5.20 11.73
CA LYS A 235 16.41 -4.32 11.56
C LYS A 235 16.73 -2.84 11.75
N GLY A 236 17.70 -2.51 12.62
CA GLY A 236 18.05 -1.13 12.94
C GLY A 236 16.87 -0.31 13.50
N GLY A 237 17.02 1.01 13.56
CA GLY A 237 15.96 1.91 14.03
C GLY A 237 15.82 2.00 15.56
N THR A 238 14.67 2.50 16.01
CA THR A 238 14.35 2.78 17.42
C THR A 238 13.05 2.12 17.83
N TRP A 239 12.94 1.72 19.11
CA TRP A 239 11.71 1.22 19.71
C TRP A 239 10.70 2.35 19.98
N ASP A 240 10.10 2.88 18.92
CA ASP A 240 8.90 3.73 19.01
C ASP A 240 7.61 2.88 19.13
N GLU A 241 6.47 3.55 19.26
CA GLU A 241 5.17 2.89 19.47
C GLU A 241 4.79 1.98 18.30
N ALA A 242 5.03 2.43 17.07
CA ALA A 242 4.73 1.67 15.86
C ALA A 242 5.62 0.42 15.75
N THR A 243 6.91 0.58 16.03
CA THR A 243 7.91 -0.50 15.99
C THR A 243 7.64 -1.53 17.07
N LEU A 244 7.31 -1.09 18.30
CA LEU A 244 6.92 -2.00 19.38
C LEU A 244 5.60 -2.71 19.08
N ASN A 245 4.61 -2.01 18.51
CA ASN A 245 3.36 -2.63 18.11
C ASN A 245 3.58 -3.74 17.07
N ALA A 246 4.37 -3.47 16.01
CA ALA A 246 4.70 -4.46 14.99
C ALA A 246 5.50 -5.66 15.54
N TRP A 247 6.45 -5.40 16.45
CA TRP A 247 7.21 -6.44 17.13
C TRP A 247 6.33 -7.32 18.01
N LEU A 248 5.44 -6.73 18.81
CA LEU A 248 4.52 -7.45 19.68
C LEU A 248 3.46 -8.23 18.88
N GLU A 249 3.07 -7.76 17.70
CA GLU A 249 2.10 -8.44 16.83
C GLU A 249 2.65 -9.75 16.26
N SER A 250 3.89 -9.73 15.77
CA SER A 250 4.54 -10.93 15.25
C SER A 250 6.06 -10.77 15.23
N PRO A 251 6.78 -11.22 16.28
CA PRO A 251 8.23 -11.09 16.35
C PRO A 251 8.94 -11.78 15.18
N SER A 252 8.48 -12.98 14.80
CA SER A 252 9.05 -13.78 13.71
C SER A 252 8.91 -13.10 12.35
N LYS A 253 7.79 -12.40 12.10
CA LYS A 253 7.58 -11.60 10.89
C LYS A 253 8.36 -10.28 10.94
N PHE A 254 8.36 -9.61 12.09
CA PHE A 254 9.07 -8.35 12.26
C PHE A 254 10.57 -8.53 12.05
N ALA A 255 11.18 -9.57 12.62
CA ALA A 255 12.59 -9.91 12.42
C ALA A 255 12.75 -11.42 12.16
N PRO A 256 12.80 -11.86 10.89
CA PRO A 256 13.05 -13.25 10.55
C PRO A 256 14.35 -13.77 11.18
N GLY A 257 14.29 -14.96 11.80
CA GLY A 257 15.45 -15.54 12.50
C GLY A 257 15.77 -14.91 13.86
N ASN A 258 14.85 -14.13 14.44
CA ASN A 258 15.04 -13.65 15.81
C ASN A 258 14.93 -14.78 16.85
N LYS A 259 15.53 -14.57 18.02
CA LYS A 259 15.57 -15.57 19.12
C LYS A 259 14.35 -15.53 20.05
N MET A 260 13.47 -14.54 19.93
CA MET A 260 12.26 -14.45 20.76
C MET A 260 11.21 -15.40 20.18
N THR A 261 11.03 -16.56 20.82
CA THR A 261 10.07 -17.61 20.39
C THR A 261 8.60 -17.26 20.69
N PHE A 262 8.30 -15.97 20.92
CA PHE A 262 6.97 -15.51 21.23
C PHE A 262 6.12 -15.47 19.95
N ALA A 263 4.91 -16.03 20.02
CA ALA A 263 4.03 -16.15 18.86
C ALA A 263 3.49 -14.79 18.36
N GLY A 264 3.46 -13.79 19.24
CA GLY A 264 2.84 -12.49 18.98
C GLY A 264 1.47 -12.33 19.67
N LEU A 265 0.96 -11.09 19.67
CA LEU A 265 -0.34 -10.69 20.20
C LEU A 265 -1.18 -10.13 19.06
N THR A 266 -2.26 -10.80 18.66
CA THR A 266 -3.11 -10.33 17.56
C THR A 266 -4.05 -9.20 17.97
N ASP A 267 -4.38 -9.08 19.26
CA ASP A 267 -5.21 -7.99 19.80
C ASP A 267 -4.43 -6.67 19.83
N ALA A 268 -4.91 -5.67 19.08
CA ALA A 268 -4.27 -4.37 18.96
C ALA A 268 -4.36 -3.53 20.26
N GLN A 269 -5.46 -3.65 21.01
CA GLN A 269 -5.62 -2.96 22.29
C GLN A 269 -4.67 -3.56 23.34
N GLU A 270 -4.51 -4.89 23.35
CA GLU A 270 -3.55 -5.54 24.26
C GLU A 270 -2.11 -5.07 23.99
N ARG A 271 -1.73 -4.97 22.71
CA ARG A 271 -0.42 -4.41 22.33
C ARG A 271 -0.27 -2.96 22.77
N ALA A 272 -1.27 -2.11 22.50
CA ALA A 272 -1.26 -0.71 22.91
C ALA A 272 -1.10 -0.56 24.44
N ASN A 273 -1.80 -1.38 25.23
CA ASN A 273 -1.69 -1.39 26.69
C ASN A 273 -0.26 -1.74 27.14
N ILE A 274 0.35 -2.79 26.57
CA ILE A 274 1.74 -3.18 26.89
C ILE A 274 2.74 -2.09 26.51
N VAL A 275 2.57 -1.46 25.34
CA VAL A 275 3.43 -0.34 24.92
C VAL A 275 3.32 0.82 25.91
N GLU A 276 2.11 1.17 26.34
CA GLU A 276 1.91 2.21 27.35
C GLU A 276 2.54 1.86 28.69
N TYR A 277 2.43 0.60 29.14
CA TYR A 277 3.11 0.12 30.35
C TYR A 277 4.64 0.24 30.24
N LEU A 278 5.23 -0.14 29.10
CA LEU A 278 6.68 -0.02 28.87
C LEU A 278 7.18 1.44 28.90
N LYS A 279 6.34 2.42 28.56
CA LYS A 279 6.70 3.86 28.72
C LYS A 279 6.86 4.25 30.19
N THR A 280 6.22 3.54 31.12
CA THR A 280 6.30 3.79 32.56
C THR A 280 7.51 3.13 33.22
N ALA A 281 8.02 2.04 32.65
CA ALA A 281 9.20 1.35 33.14
C ALA A 281 10.47 2.09 32.68
N LYS A 282 10.98 3.03 33.49
CA LYS A 282 12.19 3.82 33.21
C LYS A 282 13.22 3.68 34.31
#